data_AF-A0A6A6ZHM1-F1
#
_entry.id   AF-A0A6A6ZHM1-F1
#
_cell.length_a   1.000
_cell.length_b   1.000
_cell.length_c   1.000
_cell.angle_alpha   90.00
_cell.angle_beta   90.00
_cell.angle_gamma   90.00
#
_symmetry.space_group_name_H-M   'P 1'
#
loop_
_entity.id
_entity.type
_entity.pdbx_description
1 polymer ?
#
loop_
_entity_poly.entity_id
_entity_poly.type
_entity_poly.pdbx_seq_one_letter_code
_entity_poly.pdbx_strand_id
1 'polypeptide(L)'
;MLCPEDQSLKSQTEIYIASTMRLLSAAIGRPDPMPNNTFCPTLECRVNDFTSLAMCPICDSEVLDFGKNNKYCYYSITKGFNTINWVAGYNVSRLITSLEKTLSNISAATESVHGNFSTFSEFRAVASKSEEGSIWKKTCSLEFDNAPRLDVYVKMEPSRWLSYSKANDLRNSTMNPAQILSGLPWVRSTRIRYSSTGNEQALGRIDGRWSIGGDPEAGSFGLEGIPESLQQKVSGCFPDLWKTMAQDGANELKSTCITLSGDSQTLDQLDSFGDMNATLTRCRLSICARRYQNVTISPAGMRGARVTDLPWILAAPNVSSLAISQIYSARDDTNNTYRFDQKHISKFGSLLYDTAETRNFQYLLNKNNPSSSADWMHFFQLVADVFTQTILSPYNPDAKHMIAEAYGPVIFVRVRWVWSIFPLALVLAASVLLCLTMYRSRSKAYLYKNSILATLFHGLGGWDTYELLPDKTSGRETYADMMDIAKGMMASLKKDGEGYLKLKRE
;
A
#
# COMPACT_ATOMS: atom_id res chain seq x y z
N MET A 1 13.74 15.27 -26.75
CA MET A 1 14.32 16.41 -26.03
C MET A 1 15.36 15.82 -25.09
N LEU A 2 16.64 16.12 -25.29
CA LEU A 2 17.74 15.46 -24.58
C LEU A 2 17.95 16.17 -23.23
N CYS A 3 17.62 15.49 -22.13
CA CYS A 3 18.07 15.90 -20.81
C CYS A 3 19.60 15.81 -20.72
N PRO A 4 20.28 16.65 -19.92
CA PRO A 4 21.68 16.48 -19.60
C PRO A 4 21.91 15.12 -18.92
N GLU A 5 22.87 14.37 -19.44
CA GLU A 5 23.04 12.93 -19.25
C GLU A 5 23.21 12.51 -17.77
N ASP A 6 23.83 13.37 -16.95
CA ASP A 6 24.13 13.07 -15.54
C ASP A 6 22.93 13.18 -14.58
N GLN A 7 21.96 14.06 -14.83
CA GLN A 7 20.73 14.09 -14.01
C GLN A 7 19.78 12.93 -14.34
N SER A 8 20.00 12.26 -15.47
CA SER A 8 19.13 11.19 -15.94
C SER A 8 19.32 9.88 -15.16
N LEU A 9 20.50 9.63 -14.58
CA LEU A 9 20.80 8.34 -13.94
C LEU A 9 20.18 8.24 -12.54
N LYS A 10 20.24 9.34 -11.78
CA LYS A 10 19.67 9.42 -10.44
C LYS A 10 18.14 9.29 -10.49
N SER A 11 17.48 10.01 -11.40
CA SER A 11 16.03 9.92 -11.58
C SER A 11 15.57 8.53 -12.04
N GLN A 12 16.34 7.86 -12.90
CA GLN A 12 16.02 6.50 -13.34
C GLN A 12 16.07 5.48 -12.20
N THR A 13 17.08 5.55 -11.34
CA THR A 13 17.20 4.65 -10.18
C THR A 13 16.06 4.88 -9.18
N GLU A 14 15.72 6.14 -8.90
CA GLU A 14 14.61 6.49 -7.99
C GLU A 14 13.26 6.01 -8.54
N ILE A 15 13.01 6.19 -9.85
CA ILE A 15 11.81 5.69 -10.53
C ILE A 15 11.74 4.16 -10.46
N TYR A 16 12.86 3.48 -10.71
CA TYR A 16 12.94 2.02 -10.67
C TYR A 16 12.58 1.49 -9.28
N ILE A 17 13.28 1.96 -8.24
CA ILE A 17 13.05 1.52 -6.85
C ILE A 17 11.62 1.82 -6.41
N ALA A 18 11.11 3.03 -6.68
CA ALA A 18 9.76 3.42 -6.31
C ALA A 18 8.70 2.56 -7.01
N SER A 19 8.92 2.25 -8.29
CA SER A 19 7.98 1.41 -9.05
C SER A 19 8.02 -0.05 -8.59
N THR A 20 9.21 -0.62 -8.36
CA THR A 20 9.34 -1.98 -7.84
C THR A 20 8.68 -2.13 -6.47
N MET A 21 8.92 -1.21 -5.53
CA MET A 21 8.27 -1.25 -4.22
C MET A 21 6.75 -1.20 -4.33
N ARG A 22 6.20 -0.42 -5.26
CA ARG A 22 4.75 -0.33 -5.48
C ARG A 22 4.17 -1.53 -6.19
N LEU A 23 4.90 -2.14 -7.13
CA LEU A 23 4.51 -3.41 -7.74
C LEU A 23 4.45 -4.51 -6.66
N LEU A 24 5.37 -4.50 -5.71
CA LEU A 24 5.33 -5.39 -4.54
C LEU A 24 4.09 -5.09 -3.67
N SER A 25 3.77 -3.82 -3.38
CA SER A 25 2.54 -3.45 -2.65
C SER A 25 1.25 -3.84 -3.39
N ALA A 26 1.23 -3.70 -4.72
CA ALA A 26 0.13 -4.13 -5.59
C ALA A 26 -0.07 -5.65 -5.52
N ALA A 27 1.00 -6.44 -5.48
CA ALA A 27 0.93 -7.90 -5.30
C ALA A 27 0.35 -8.31 -3.93
N ILE A 28 0.33 -7.41 -2.94
CA ILE A 28 -0.30 -7.61 -1.62
C ILE A 28 -1.79 -7.19 -1.64
N GLY A 29 -2.29 -6.64 -2.75
CA GLY A 29 -3.65 -6.08 -2.84
C GLY A 29 -3.82 -4.78 -2.05
N ARG A 30 -2.71 -4.14 -1.68
CA ARG A 30 -2.69 -2.86 -0.95
C ARG A 30 -1.85 -1.88 -1.77
N PRO A 31 -2.39 -1.29 -2.85
CA PRO A 31 -1.67 -0.23 -3.53
C PRO A 31 -1.39 0.86 -2.49
N ASP A 32 -0.13 1.08 -2.15
CA ASP A 32 0.22 2.22 -1.33
C ASP A 32 -0.27 3.46 -2.07
N PRO A 33 -1.11 4.31 -1.44
CA PRO A 33 -1.45 5.57 -2.04
C PRO A 33 -0.12 6.29 -2.27
N MET A 34 0.09 6.73 -3.51
CA MET A 34 1.28 7.47 -3.91
C MET A 34 1.66 8.44 -2.79
N PRO A 35 2.92 8.48 -2.29
CA PRO A 35 3.36 9.65 -1.53
C PRO A 35 2.97 10.86 -2.37
N ASN A 36 2.06 11.67 -1.81
CA ASN A 36 1.42 12.77 -2.49
C ASN A 36 2.52 13.69 -3.06
N ASN A 37 2.83 13.51 -4.35
CA ASN A 37 3.53 14.54 -5.13
C ASN A 37 2.60 15.75 -5.38
N THR A 38 1.39 15.64 -4.88
CA THR A 38 0.40 16.68 -4.75
C THR A 38 0.60 17.40 -3.41
N PHE A 39 1.31 18.52 -3.45
CA PHE A 39 1.35 19.42 -2.31
C PHE A 39 0.08 20.28 -2.31
N CYS A 40 -0.78 20.06 -1.30
CA CYS A 40 -1.87 20.99 -1.02
C CYS A 40 -1.51 21.81 0.21
N PRO A 41 -1.35 23.14 0.11
CA PRO A 41 -1.03 23.99 1.26
C PRO A 41 -2.18 24.11 2.26
N THR A 42 -3.38 23.65 1.91
CA THR A 42 -4.59 23.70 2.73
C THR A 42 -5.16 22.29 2.95
N LEU A 43 -6.34 22.18 3.57
CA LEU A 43 -6.95 20.88 3.86
C LEU A 43 -7.50 20.18 2.60
N GLU A 44 -7.87 20.95 1.58
CA GLU A 44 -8.47 20.45 0.35
C GLU A 44 -8.01 21.30 -0.83
N CYS A 45 -7.53 20.68 -1.91
CA CYS A 45 -7.27 21.34 -3.17
C CYS A 45 -8.17 20.75 -4.24
N ARG A 46 -8.87 21.60 -5.00
CA ARG A 46 -9.69 21.16 -6.14
C ARG A 46 -8.94 21.41 -7.42
N VAL A 47 -8.77 20.34 -8.18
CA VAL A 47 -8.14 20.38 -9.49
C VAL A 47 -9.24 20.43 -10.54
N ASN A 48 -9.11 21.34 -11.50
CA ASN A 48 -10.00 21.36 -12.67
C ASN A 48 -9.91 20.03 -13.43
N ASP A 49 -10.98 19.70 -14.15
CA ASP A 49 -11.01 18.52 -15.00
C ASP A 49 -9.79 18.51 -15.95
N PHE A 50 -9.06 17.40 -15.96
CA PHE A 50 -7.87 17.26 -16.78
C PHE A 50 -7.76 15.87 -17.39
N THR A 51 -7.00 15.79 -18.48
CA THR A 51 -6.66 14.54 -19.14
C THR A 51 -5.17 14.27 -18.98
N SER A 52 -4.82 13.01 -18.76
CA SER A 52 -3.43 12.58 -18.70
C SER A 52 -3.23 11.27 -19.43
N LEU A 53 -1.98 11.06 -19.87
CA LEU A 53 -1.48 9.75 -20.22
C LEU A 53 -1.52 8.84 -18.99
N ALA A 54 -1.95 7.60 -19.20
CA ALA A 54 -2.05 6.57 -18.19
C ALA A 54 -1.73 5.20 -18.81
N MET A 55 -1.56 4.20 -17.96
CA MET A 55 -1.59 2.80 -18.35
C MET A 55 -2.98 2.24 -18.01
N CYS A 56 -3.60 1.53 -18.96
CA CYS A 56 -4.89 0.89 -18.76
C CYS A 56 -4.76 -0.62 -19.00
N PRO A 57 -5.35 -1.45 -18.13
CA PRO A 57 -5.50 -2.86 -18.41
C PRO A 57 -6.73 -3.08 -19.30
N ILE A 58 -6.60 -3.94 -20.29
CA ILE A 58 -7.72 -4.46 -21.06
C ILE A 58 -7.67 -5.97 -20.85
N CYS A 59 -8.63 -6.48 -20.09
CA CYS A 59 -8.68 -7.88 -19.68
C CYS A 59 -9.95 -8.54 -20.21
N ASP A 60 -9.77 -9.65 -20.91
CA ASP A 60 -10.85 -10.51 -21.36
C ASP A 60 -10.78 -11.84 -20.60
N SER A 61 -11.89 -12.26 -20.01
CA SER A 61 -11.99 -13.53 -19.28
C SER A 61 -12.88 -14.52 -20.03
N GLU A 62 -12.41 -15.75 -20.14
CA GLU A 62 -13.09 -16.86 -20.77
C GLU A 62 -13.13 -18.05 -19.80
N VAL A 63 -14.31 -18.64 -19.62
CA VAL A 63 -14.45 -19.84 -18.78
C VAL A 63 -14.25 -21.07 -19.67
N LEU A 64 -13.24 -21.86 -19.33
CA LEU A 64 -12.92 -23.13 -19.97
C LEU A 64 -13.41 -24.26 -19.07
N ASP A 65 -14.27 -25.11 -19.62
CA ASP A 65 -14.75 -26.31 -18.95
C ASP A 65 -13.73 -27.44 -19.16
N PHE A 66 -12.97 -27.83 -18.14
CA PHE A 66 -12.10 -29.02 -18.20
C PHE A 66 -12.80 -30.27 -17.68
N GLY A 67 -14.12 -30.38 -17.83
CA GLY A 67 -14.89 -31.56 -17.45
C GLY A 67 -14.37 -32.86 -18.07
N LYS A 68 -14.89 -33.97 -17.56
CA LYS A 68 -14.52 -35.36 -17.94
C LYS A 68 -14.43 -35.66 -19.44
N ASN A 69 -15.30 -35.05 -20.24
CA ASN A 69 -15.43 -35.37 -21.66
C ASN A 69 -14.88 -34.27 -22.57
N ASN A 70 -14.02 -33.38 -22.04
CA ASN A 70 -13.39 -32.38 -22.87
C ASN A 70 -12.39 -33.04 -23.84
N LYS A 71 -12.58 -32.80 -25.14
CA LYS A 71 -11.73 -33.28 -26.25
C LYS A 71 -10.24 -32.87 -26.16
N TYR A 72 -9.94 -31.83 -25.37
CA TYR A 72 -8.58 -31.33 -25.14
C TYR A 72 -7.87 -32.05 -24.00
N CYS A 73 -8.56 -32.94 -23.29
CA CYS A 73 -8.01 -33.67 -22.16
C CYS A 73 -7.83 -35.16 -22.49
N TYR A 74 -6.72 -35.72 -22.04
CA TYR A 74 -6.48 -37.16 -22.05
C TYR A 74 -6.04 -37.62 -20.66
N TYR A 75 -6.30 -38.89 -20.39
CA TYR A 75 -5.95 -39.53 -19.13
C TYR A 75 -4.85 -40.56 -19.36
N SER A 76 -3.95 -40.70 -18.39
CA SER A 76 -2.91 -41.72 -18.42
C SER A 76 -2.75 -42.31 -17.03
N ILE A 77 -2.56 -43.63 -16.98
CA ILE A 77 -2.24 -44.36 -15.75
C ILE A 77 -0.84 -44.94 -15.93
N THR A 78 0.07 -44.56 -15.05
CA THR A 78 1.41 -45.14 -14.99
C THR A 78 1.55 -45.97 -13.73
N LYS A 79 2.09 -47.19 -13.83
CA LYS A 79 2.41 -47.97 -12.63
C LYS A 79 3.36 -47.17 -11.76
N GLY A 80 3.03 -47.04 -10.47
CA GLY A 80 3.97 -46.52 -9.49
C GLY A 80 5.21 -47.40 -9.48
N PHE A 81 6.39 -46.81 -9.35
CA PHE A 81 7.65 -47.56 -9.26
C PHE A 81 7.50 -48.65 -8.19
N ASN A 82 7.83 -49.91 -8.50
CA ASN A 82 7.97 -50.93 -7.46
C ASN A 82 9.15 -50.54 -6.56
N THR A 83 8.89 -50.25 -5.30
CA THR A 83 9.83 -49.77 -4.26
C THR A 83 11.00 -50.70 -3.94
N ILE A 84 11.19 -51.80 -4.68
CA ILE A 84 12.12 -52.87 -4.32
C ILE A 84 13.58 -52.56 -4.71
N ASN A 85 13.84 -51.66 -5.66
CA ASN A 85 15.22 -51.45 -6.14
C ASN A 85 16.06 -50.42 -5.38
N TRP A 86 15.53 -49.69 -4.39
CA TRP A 86 16.28 -48.61 -3.70
C TRP A 86 16.81 -48.97 -2.29
N VAL A 87 16.51 -50.16 -1.76
CA VAL A 87 17.11 -50.62 -0.49
C VAL A 87 18.59 -51.03 -0.66
N ALA A 88 19.12 -51.04 -1.90
CA ALA A 88 20.54 -51.33 -2.17
C ALA A 88 21.52 -50.19 -1.80
N GLY A 89 21.04 -49.12 -1.15
CA GLY A 89 21.87 -48.00 -0.67
C GLY A 89 22.59 -48.22 0.66
N TYR A 90 22.33 -49.32 1.39
CA TYR A 90 23.04 -49.62 2.64
C TYR A 90 24.04 -50.77 2.46
N ASN A 91 25.32 -50.39 2.41
CA ASN A 91 26.55 -51.18 2.31
C ASN A 91 26.65 -52.15 1.13
N VAL A 92 26.77 -51.59 -0.07
CA VAL A 92 26.96 -52.38 -1.28
C VAL A 92 28.03 -51.80 -2.22
N SER A 93 29.22 -51.54 -1.68
CA SER A 93 30.41 -51.22 -2.50
C SER A 93 30.83 -52.37 -3.43
N ARG A 94 30.25 -53.58 -3.30
CA ARG A 94 30.51 -54.74 -4.17
C ARG A 94 29.44 -55.10 -5.22
N LEU A 95 28.26 -54.45 -5.26
CA LEU A 95 27.29 -54.67 -6.36
C LEU A 95 27.24 -53.52 -7.40
N ILE A 96 27.92 -52.39 -7.18
CA ILE A 96 27.80 -51.20 -8.05
C ILE A 96 28.14 -51.51 -9.53
N THR A 97 29.12 -52.37 -9.80
CA THR A 97 29.51 -52.74 -11.17
C THR A 97 28.56 -53.72 -11.87
N SER A 98 27.72 -54.46 -11.13
CA SER A 98 26.68 -55.31 -11.73
C SER A 98 25.36 -54.55 -11.93
N LEU A 99 25.12 -53.54 -11.09
CA LEU A 99 23.90 -52.74 -11.10
C LEU A 99 23.88 -51.66 -12.19
N GLU A 100 25.01 -51.07 -12.59
CA GLU A 100 25.06 -50.10 -13.70
C GLU A 100 24.57 -50.70 -15.03
N LYS A 101 24.86 -51.99 -15.28
CA LYS A 101 24.39 -52.72 -16.45
C LYS A 101 22.91 -53.11 -16.39
N THR A 102 22.32 -53.10 -15.18
CA THR A 102 20.91 -53.44 -14.95
C THR A 102 20.04 -52.17 -14.93
N LEU A 103 20.58 -51.06 -14.42
CA LEU A 103 19.91 -49.75 -14.38
C LEU A 103 19.79 -49.09 -15.75
N SER A 104 20.74 -49.29 -16.67
CA SER A 104 20.62 -48.85 -18.06
C SER A 104 19.52 -49.59 -18.84
N ASN A 105 19.11 -50.78 -18.38
CA ASN A 105 17.97 -51.52 -18.94
C ASN A 105 16.63 -51.15 -18.29
N ILE A 106 16.62 -50.57 -17.08
CA ILE A 106 15.39 -50.21 -16.35
C ILE A 106 14.92 -48.80 -16.70
N SER A 107 15.83 -47.87 -17.05
CA SER A 107 15.43 -46.53 -17.54
C SER A 107 14.67 -46.57 -18.87
N ALA A 108 14.73 -47.70 -19.60
CA ALA A 108 13.98 -47.93 -20.83
C ALA A 108 12.61 -48.62 -20.62
N ALA A 109 12.26 -49.02 -19.39
CA ALA A 109 11.04 -49.80 -19.09
C ALA A 109 10.04 -49.06 -18.18
N THR A 110 9.89 -47.75 -18.35
CA THR A 110 8.63 -47.08 -18.02
C THR A 110 7.66 -47.26 -19.19
N GLU A 111 7.34 -48.51 -19.52
CA GLU A 111 6.19 -48.78 -20.38
C GLU A 111 4.95 -48.22 -19.66
N SER A 112 4.22 -47.35 -20.34
CA SER A 112 2.90 -46.90 -19.91
C SER A 112 1.96 -48.12 -19.91
N VAL A 113 1.93 -48.87 -18.81
CA VAL A 113 1.27 -50.19 -18.76
C VAL A 113 -0.25 -50.11 -19.04
N HIS A 114 -0.85 -48.92 -19.04
CA HIS A 114 -2.29 -48.75 -19.27
C HIS A 114 -2.70 -47.78 -20.38
N GLY A 115 -1.77 -47.21 -21.16
CA GLY A 115 -2.10 -46.38 -22.34
C GLY A 115 -2.70 -44.99 -22.04
N ASN A 116 -2.92 -44.21 -23.11
CA ASN A 116 -3.60 -42.91 -23.06
C ASN A 116 -5.10 -43.11 -23.39
N PHE A 117 -5.98 -42.61 -22.53
CA PHE A 117 -7.43 -42.68 -22.69
C PHE A 117 -7.97 -41.32 -23.15
N SER A 118 -8.79 -41.30 -24.19
CA SER A 118 -9.44 -40.09 -24.70
C SER A 118 -10.75 -39.78 -23.97
N THR A 119 -11.33 -40.77 -23.28
CA THR A 119 -12.58 -40.60 -22.52
C THR A 119 -12.42 -40.99 -21.06
N PHE A 120 -13.14 -40.30 -20.18
CA PHE A 120 -13.11 -40.58 -18.76
C PHE A 120 -13.72 -41.95 -18.41
N SER A 121 -14.71 -42.43 -19.17
CA SER A 121 -15.32 -43.75 -18.95
C SER A 121 -14.32 -44.89 -19.13
N GLU A 122 -13.45 -44.81 -20.15
CA GLU A 122 -12.38 -45.78 -20.37
C GLU A 122 -11.35 -45.72 -19.24
N PHE A 123 -10.92 -44.50 -18.89
CA PHE A 123 -10.00 -44.28 -17.78
C PHE A 123 -10.56 -44.86 -16.47
N ARG A 124 -11.82 -44.58 -16.12
CA ARG A 124 -12.47 -45.07 -14.90
C ARG A 124 -12.54 -46.60 -14.86
N ALA A 125 -12.84 -47.24 -15.98
CA ALA A 125 -12.89 -48.71 -16.08
C ALA A 125 -11.53 -49.37 -15.82
N VAL A 126 -10.42 -48.72 -16.21
CA VAL A 126 -9.05 -49.21 -15.94
C VAL A 126 -8.57 -48.79 -14.55
N ALA A 127 -8.80 -47.55 -14.14
CA ALA A 127 -8.41 -47.00 -12.84
C ALA A 127 -9.03 -47.78 -11.66
N SER A 128 -10.32 -48.14 -11.77
CA SER A 128 -11.01 -48.98 -10.77
C SER A 128 -10.42 -50.38 -10.60
N LYS A 129 -9.66 -50.87 -11.59
CA LYS A 129 -8.96 -52.15 -11.55
C LYS A 129 -7.46 -52.00 -11.31
N SER A 130 -6.97 -50.76 -11.21
CA SER A 130 -5.54 -50.47 -11.08
C SER A 130 -5.05 -50.82 -9.68
N GLU A 131 -3.81 -51.30 -9.59
CA GLU A 131 -3.19 -51.69 -8.32
C GLU A 131 -3.02 -50.46 -7.40
N GLU A 132 -3.12 -50.68 -6.08
CA GLU A 132 -2.78 -49.68 -5.06
C GLU A 132 -1.35 -49.16 -5.29
N GLY A 133 -1.21 -47.90 -5.68
CA GLY A 133 0.08 -47.30 -6.01
C GLY A 133 0.19 -46.77 -7.44
N SER A 134 -0.82 -47.01 -8.28
CA SER A 134 -0.91 -46.42 -9.61
C SER A 134 -0.96 -44.90 -9.54
N ILE A 135 -0.24 -44.25 -10.46
CA ILE A 135 -0.25 -42.78 -10.60
C ILE A 135 -1.28 -42.44 -11.67
N TRP A 136 -2.24 -41.61 -11.30
CA TRP A 136 -3.25 -41.11 -12.24
C TRP A 136 -2.86 -39.73 -12.70
N LYS A 137 -2.91 -39.49 -14.01
CA LYS A 137 -2.62 -38.20 -14.60
C LYS A 137 -3.70 -37.84 -15.61
N LYS A 138 -4.37 -36.71 -15.41
CA LYS A 138 -5.17 -36.04 -16.45
C LYS A 138 -4.32 -34.93 -17.04
N THR A 139 -4.20 -34.85 -18.35
CA THR A 139 -3.49 -33.77 -19.06
C THR A 139 -4.46 -33.11 -20.03
N CYS A 140 -4.65 -31.82 -19.91
CA CYS A 140 -5.45 -30.99 -20.81
C CYS A 140 -4.52 -30.04 -21.55
N SER A 141 -4.55 -30.11 -22.87
CA SER A 141 -3.69 -29.34 -23.77
C SER A 141 -4.54 -28.34 -24.54
N LEU A 142 -4.31 -27.05 -24.29
CA LEU A 142 -4.97 -25.96 -24.99
C LEU A 142 -3.99 -25.32 -25.98
N GLU A 143 -4.42 -25.23 -27.22
CA GLU A 143 -3.73 -24.48 -28.27
C GLU A 143 -4.53 -23.21 -28.54
N PHE A 144 -3.83 -22.08 -28.58
CA PHE A 144 -4.43 -20.76 -28.80
C PHE A 144 -3.86 -20.16 -30.09
N ASP A 145 -4.69 -19.43 -30.84
CA ASP A 145 -4.24 -18.75 -32.04
C ASP A 145 -3.15 -17.73 -31.68
N ASN A 146 -1.93 -17.94 -32.22
CA ASN A 146 -0.75 -17.12 -31.97
C ASN A 146 -0.25 -17.11 -30.51
N ALA A 147 -0.61 -18.13 -29.72
CA ALA A 147 -0.08 -18.29 -28.38
C ALA A 147 0.47 -19.71 -28.14
N PRO A 148 1.47 -19.83 -27.25
CA PRO A 148 1.98 -21.08 -26.70
C PRO A 148 0.91 -22.12 -26.39
N ARG A 149 1.29 -23.39 -26.52
CA ARG A 149 0.50 -24.49 -25.98
C ARG A 149 0.54 -24.47 -24.46
N LEU A 150 -0.63 -24.49 -23.84
CA LEU A 150 -0.81 -24.57 -22.40
C LEU A 150 -1.21 -26.00 -22.02
N ASP A 151 -0.35 -26.68 -21.25
CA ASP A 151 -0.59 -28.04 -20.77
C ASP A 151 -0.87 -28.03 -19.27
N VAL A 152 -2.14 -28.15 -18.91
CA VAL A 152 -2.56 -28.32 -17.52
C VAL A 152 -2.59 -29.81 -17.22
N TYR A 153 -1.86 -30.27 -16.21
CA TYR A 153 -2.03 -31.65 -15.77
C TYR A 153 -2.19 -31.80 -14.26
N VAL A 154 -3.05 -32.73 -13.92
CA VAL A 154 -3.42 -33.06 -12.55
C VAL A 154 -2.91 -34.46 -12.30
N LYS A 155 -2.01 -34.58 -11.32
CA LYS A 155 -1.35 -35.83 -10.98
C LYS A 155 -1.73 -36.24 -9.57
N MET A 156 -2.35 -37.41 -9.45
CA MET A 156 -2.62 -38.04 -8.16
C MET A 156 -1.50 -39.03 -7.87
N GLU A 157 -0.75 -38.78 -6.80
CA GLU A 157 0.32 -39.65 -6.36
C GLU A 157 -0.04 -40.27 -5.00
N PRO A 158 0.28 -41.56 -4.79
CA PRO A 158 0.16 -42.14 -3.46
C PRO A 158 1.02 -41.36 -2.45
N SER A 159 0.52 -41.07 -1.26
CA SER A 159 1.30 -40.42 -0.18
C SER A 159 2.55 -41.17 0.23
N ARG A 160 2.56 -42.48 -0.02
CA ARG A 160 3.73 -43.36 0.14
C ARG A 160 4.99 -42.75 -0.50
N TRP A 161 4.86 -41.86 -1.49
CA TRP A 161 5.97 -41.25 -2.24
C TRP A 161 6.56 -39.96 -1.65
N LEU A 162 5.77 -39.11 -0.98
CA LEU A 162 6.26 -37.82 -0.46
C LEU A 162 6.90 -37.92 0.93
N SER A 163 6.56 -38.94 1.72
CA SER A 163 7.15 -39.14 3.05
C SER A 163 8.60 -39.64 3.01
N TYR A 164 9.08 -40.20 1.89
CA TYR A 164 10.45 -40.72 1.79
C TYR A 164 11.52 -39.62 1.70
N SER A 165 11.18 -38.37 1.41
CA SER A 165 12.11 -37.23 1.53
C SER A 165 12.37 -36.83 2.99
N LYS A 166 11.75 -37.51 3.96
CA LYS A 166 12.04 -37.45 5.40
C LYS A 166 12.84 -38.68 5.86
N ALA A 167 13.76 -39.19 5.04
CA ALA A 167 14.61 -40.33 5.39
C ALA A 167 15.36 -40.17 6.75
N ASN A 168 15.56 -38.93 7.22
CA ASN A 168 16.16 -38.67 8.54
C ASN A 168 15.19 -38.85 9.73
N ASP A 169 13.88 -38.67 9.56
CA ASP A 169 12.90 -38.82 10.66
C ASP A 169 12.49 -40.28 10.88
N LEU A 170 12.49 -41.09 9.82
CA LEU A 170 12.20 -42.54 9.88
C LEU A 170 13.29 -43.35 10.59
N ARG A 171 14.50 -42.79 10.74
CA ARG A 171 15.66 -43.47 11.33
C ARG A 171 15.48 -43.78 12.83
N ASN A 172 14.60 -43.05 13.52
CA ASN A 172 14.39 -43.17 14.97
C ASN A 172 13.04 -43.78 15.36
N SER A 173 12.19 -44.16 14.40
CA SER A 173 10.89 -44.77 14.70
C SER A 173 11.04 -46.28 14.85
N THR A 174 10.60 -46.83 15.98
CA THR A 174 10.60 -48.28 16.27
C THR A 174 9.40 -49.03 15.66
N MET A 175 8.54 -48.33 14.93
CA MET A 175 7.36 -48.92 14.31
C MET A 175 7.74 -49.76 13.07
N ASN A 176 7.04 -50.88 12.89
CA ASN A 176 7.15 -51.71 11.70
C ASN A 176 6.77 -50.86 10.46
N PRO A 177 7.67 -50.66 9.49
CA PRO A 177 7.42 -49.84 8.31
C PRO A 177 6.11 -50.23 7.62
N ALA A 178 5.81 -51.53 7.53
CA ALA A 178 4.59 -52.02 6.88
C ALA A 178 3.28 -51.52 7.51
N GLN A 179 3.26 -51.23 8.82
CA GLN A 179 2.06 -50.77 9.54
C GLN A 179 1.87 -49.24 9.49
N ILE A 180 2.96 -48.46 9.38
CA ILE A 180 2.86 -47.02 9.10
C ILE A 180 2.39 -46.80 7.64
N LEU A 181 2.80 -47.69 6.73
CA LEU A 181 2.61 -47.54 5.28
C LEU A 181 1.18 -47.79 4.77
N SER A 182 0.31 -48.47 5.54
CA SER A 182 -1.06 -48.81 5.13
C SER A 182 -2.11 -47.75 5.47
N GLY A 183 -1.77 -46.74 6.28
CA GLY A 183 -2.73 -45.74 6.79
C GLY A 183 -2.59 -44.31 6.24
N LEU A 184 -1.70 -44.05 5.28
CA LEU A 184 -1.40 -42.68 4.84
C LEU A 184 -2.33 -42.21 3.70
N PRO A 185 -2.86 -40.96 3.75
CA PRO A 185 -3.81 -40.41 2.78
C PRO A 185 -3.11 -39.94 1.50
N TRP A 186 -3.62 -40.18 0.30
CA TRP A 186 -3.01 -39.77 -0.99
C TRP A 186 -2.55 -38.31 -1.01
N VAL A 187 -1.48 -38.00 -1.76
CA VAL A 187 -1.06 -36.60 -1.95
C VAL A 187 -1.30 -36.14 -3.38
N ARG A 188 -1.84 -34.94 -3.48
CA ARG A 188 -2.19 -34.28 -4.73
C ARG A 188 -1.04 -33.42 -5.19
N SER A 189 -0.66 -33.56 -6.45
CA SER A 189 0.16 -32.55 -7.13
C SER A 189 -0.57 -32.09 -8.40
N THR A 190 -1.02 -30.85 -8.40
CA THR A 190 -1.46 -30.20 -9.65
C THR A 190 -0.25 -29.46 -10.22
N ARG A 191 -0.03 -29.62 -11.53
CA ARG A 191 1.06 -28.93 -12.20
C ARG A 191 0.57 -28.29 -13.49
N ILE A 192 0.91 -27.03 -13.64
CA ILE A 192 0.68 -26.30 -14.87
C ILE A 192 2.01 -26.23 -15.61
N ARG A 193 2.02 -26.66 -16.87
CA ARG A 193 3.16 -26.53 -17.78
C ARG A 193 2.76 -25.65 -18.96
N TYR A 194 3.73 -24.93 -19.47
CA TYR A 194 3.57 -24.04 -20.60
C TYR A 194 4.80 -24.17 -21.47
N SER A 195 4.56 -24.22 -22.77
CA SER A 195 5.60 -24.38 -23.76
C SER A 195 5.34 -23.40 -24.89
N SER A 196 6.16 -22.35 -25.00
CA SER A 196 6.06 -21.36 -26.08
C SER A 196 7.01 -21.61 -27.24
N THR A 197 8.04 -22.44 -27.06
CA THR A 197 9.11 -22.63 -28.07
C THR A 197 9.68 -24.05 -28.12
N GLY A 198 9.00 -25.05 -27.55
CA GLY A 198 9.52 -26.42 -27.45
C GLY A 198 10.49 -26.62 -26.28
N ASN A 199 10.91 -25.55 -25.60
CA ASN A 199 11.56 -25.62 -24.30
C ASN A 199 10.49 -25.66 -23.20
N GLU A 200 10.38 -26.80 -22.51
CA GLU A 200 9.45 -26.97 -21.40
C GLU A 200 9.88 -26.11 -20.21
N GLN A 201 9.06 -25.12 -19.83
CA GLN A 201 9.23 -24.43 -18.55
C GLN A 201 8.12 -24.90 -17.58
N ALA A 202 8.55 -25.45 -16.45
CA ALA A 202 7.63 -25.86 -15.39
C ALA A 202 7.20 -24.62 -14.59
N LEU A 203 5.93 -24.28 -14.66
CA LEU A 203 5.37 -23.10 -14.03
C LEU A 203 4.92 -23.36 -12.61
N GLY A 204 5.39 -24.40 -11.95
CA GLY A 204 4.95 -24.69 -10.59
C GLY A 204 5.11 -26.14 -10.19
N ARG A 205 5.15 -26.36 -8.89
CA ARG A 205 4.98 -27.66 -8.27
C ARG A 205 4.15 -27.45 -7.01
N ILE A 206 2.99 -28.10 -6.93
CA ILE A 206 2.27 -28.25 -5.66
C ILE A 206 2.89 -29.46 -4.97
N ASP A 207 4.00 -29.23 -4.29
CA ASP A 207 4.55 -30.15 -3.31
C ASP A 207 4.66 -29.38 -2.01
N GLY A 208 4.30 -29.99 -0.88
CA GLY A 208 4.51 -29.46 0.47
C GLY A 208 5.99 -29.28 0.89
N ARG A 209 6.88 -28.81 -0.01
CA ARG A 209 8.25 -28.39 0.33
C ARG A 209 8.88 -27.39 -0.63
N TRP A 210 9.47 -26.35 -0.05
CA TRP A 210 10.58 -25.55 -0.59
C TRP A 210 11.81 -26.44 -0.87
N SER A 211 12.25 -26.57 -2.12
CA SER A 211 13.59 -27.07 -2.45
C SER A 211 14.54 -25.91 -2.74
N ILE A 212 15.50 -25.67 -1.85
CA ILE A 212 16.67 -24.83 -2.12
C ILE A 212 17.65 -25.70 -2.92
N GLY A 213 17.74 -25.48 -4.24
CA GLY A 213 18.70 -26.16 -5.12
C GLY A 213 18.08 -26.66 -6.41
N GLY A 214 17.90 -25.78 -7.38
CA GLY A 214 17.51 -26.08 -8.76
C GLY A 214 17.62 -24.80 -9.59
N ASP A 215 18.18 -24.92 -10.79
CA ASP A 215 18.62 -23.80 -11.64
C ASP A 215 17.58 -22.67 -11.83
N PRO A 216 18.03 -21.40 -11.90
CA PRO A 216 17.17 -20.22 -12.02
C PRO A 216 16.45 -20.05 -13.37
N GLU A 217 16.53 -21.00 -14.31
CA GLU A 217 15.99 -20.82 -15.67
C GLU A 217 14.52 -21.24 -15.87
N ALA A 218 13.83 -21.69 -14.82
CA ALA A 218 12.41 -22.00 -14.87
C ALA A 218 11.64 -21.24 -13.78
N GLY A 219 11.07 -20.08 -14.15
CA GLY A 219 10.12 -19.37 -13.30
C GLY A 219 8.91 -20.27 -13.01
N SER A 220 8.84 -20.80 -11.79
CA SER A 220 7.81 -21.75 -11.36
C SER A 220 6.88 -21.14 -10.30
N PHE A 221 5.58 -21.04 -10.60
CA PHE A 221 4.47 -20.71 -9.70
C PHE A 221 3.89 -21.98 -9.01
N GLY A 222 4.42 -22.34 -7.84
CA GLY A 222 3.84 -23.39 -6.99
C GLY A 222 3.01 -22.77 -5.85
N LEU A 223 1.76 -23.22 -5.68
CA LEU A 223 0.97 -22.92 -4.48
C LEU A 223 1.18 -24.05 -3.46
N GLU A 224 1.75 -23.73 -2.30
CA GLU A 224 2.05 -24.68 -1.24
C GLU A 224 1.27 -24.35 0.03
N GLY A 225 0.61 -25.36 0.62
CA GLY A 225 0.22 -25.35 2.04
C GLY A 225 -1.01 -24.53 2.42
N ILE A 226 -2.12 -24.66 1.71
CA ILE A 226 -3.37 -24.00 2.09
C ILE A 226 -4.20 -24.94 3.00
N PRO A 227 -4.64 -24.51 4.20
CA PRO A 227 -5.53 -25.29 5.07
C PRO A 227 -6.83 -25.68 4.36
N GLU A 228 -7.39 -26.85 4.70
CA GLU A 228 -8.59 -27.46 4.09
C GLU A 228 -9.84 -26.56 4.03
N SER A 229 -9.85 -25.43 4.75
CA SER A 229 -10.98 -24.49 4.80
C SER A 229 -11.04 -23.46 3.66
N LEU A 230 -10.01 -23.36 2.81
CA LEU A 230 -9.99 -22.46 1.66
C LEU A 230 -10.21 -23.27 0.40
N GLN A 231 -11.35 -23.05 -0.27
CA GLN A 231 -11.63 -23.57 -1.61
C GLN A 231 -10.41 -23.32 -2.50
N GLN A 232 -9.68 -24.38 -2.85
CA GLN A 232 -8.36 -24.30 -3.45
C GLN A 232 -8.48 -23.84 -4.90
N LYS A 233 -8.48 -22.52 -5.12
CA LYS A 233 -8.21 -21.95 -6.44
C LYS A 233 -6.71 -22.01 -6.69
N VAL A 234 -6.31 -22.60 -7.81
CA VAL A 234 -4.91 -22.61 -8.26
C VAL A 234 -4.80 -21.65 -9.42
N SER A 235 -4.04 -20.57 -9.26
CA SER A 235 -3.92 -19.52 -10.27
C SER A 235 -2.45 -19.27 -10.66
N GLY A 236 -2.19 -18.98 -11.94
CA GLY A 236 -0.89 -18.50 -12.42
C GLY A 236 -1.02 -17.58 -13.63
N CYS A 237 -0.01 -16.75 -13.87
CA CYS A 237 0.06 -15.88 -15.06
C CYS A 237 1.30 -16.17 -15.89
N PHE A 238 1.13 -16.11 -17.20
CA PHE A 238 2.20 -16.23 -18.20
C PHE A 238 2.46 -14.85 -18.78
N PRO A 239 3.70 -14.35 -18.69
CA PRO A 239 4.11 -13.23 -19.50
C PRO A 239 4.31 -13.73 -20.93
N ASP A 240 3.24 -13.76 -21.74
CA ASP A 240 3.27 -14.40 -23.06
C ASP A 240 4.41 -13.87 -23.95
N LEU A 241 4.78 -12.60 -23.78
CA LEU A 241 5.64 -11.89 -24.72
C LEU A 241 6.53 -10.79 -24.09
N TRP A 242 6.75 -10.74 -22.78
CA TRP A 242 7.54 -9.62 -22.20
C TRP A 242 8.96 -9.52 -22.80
N LYS A 243 9.52 -10.65 -23.24
CA LYS A 243 10.86 -10.73 -23.85
C LYS A 243 10.88 -10.37 -25.35
N THR A 244 9.86 -10.77 -26.12
CA THR A 244 9.72 -10.48 -27.56
C THR A 244 9.25 -9.04 -27.81
N MET A 245 8.58 -8.41 -26.83
CA MET A 245 8.18 -7.01 -26.87
C MET A 245 9.35 -6.03 -27.01
N ALA A 246 10.53 -6.41 -26.51
CA ALA A 246 11.75 -5.63 -26.69
C ALA A 246 12.24 -5.65 -28.15
N GLN A 247 11.78 -6.60 -28.97
CA GLN A 247 12.28 -6.84 -30.33
C GLN A 247 11.24 -6.50 -31.43
N ASP A 248 9.94 -6.75 -31.20
CA ASP A 248 8.94 -6.80 -32.30
C ASP A 248 8.04 -5.57 -32.49
N GLY A 249 8.31 -4.42 -31.85
CA GLY A 249 7.46 -3.25 -32.12
C GLY A 249 6.13 -3.21 -31.34
N ALA A 250 5.83 -4.22 -30.51
CA ALA A 250 4.52 -4.34 -29.87
C ALA A 250 4.33 -3.32 -28.73
N ASN A 251 3.22 -2.57 -28.77
CA ASN A 251 2.90 -1.48 -27.83
C ASN A 251 2.14 -1.94 -26.58
N GLU A 252 2.01 -3.25 -26.35
CA GLU A 252 1.04 -3.79 -25.38
C GLU A 252 1.65 -4.93 -24.58
N LEU A 253 1.75 -4.80 -23.25
CA LEU A 253 2.21 -5.88 -22.38
C LEU A 253 1.10 -6.92 -22.21
N LYS A 254 1.21 -8.03 -22.95
CA LYS A 254 0.24 -9.12 -22.88
C LYS A 254 0.65 -10.15 -21.83
N SER A 255 -0.34 -10.64 -21.10
CA SER A 255 -0.21 -11.76 -20.19
C SER A 255 -1.47 -12.60 -20.21
N THR A 256 -1.30 -13.91 -20.25
CA THR A 256 -2.40 -14.87 -20.14
C THR A 256 -2.33 -15.51 -18.77
N CYS A 257 -3.40 -15.36 -18.00
CA CYS A 257 -3.52 -15.92 -16.67
C CYS A 257 -4.59 -17.00 -16.65
N ILE A 258 -4.36 -18.04 -15.86
CA ILE A 258 -5.31 -19.13 -15.66
C ILE A 258 -5.61 -19.28 -14.19
N THR A 259 -6.89 -19.41 -13.86
CA THR A 259 -7.35 -19.75 -12.51
C THR A 259 -8.18 -21.02 -12.60
N LEU A 260 -7.63 -22.11 -12.08
CA LEU A 260 -8.32 -23.38 -11.90
C LEU A 260 -9.19 -23.31 -10.64
N SER A 261 -10.46 -23.62 -10.79
CA SER A 261 -11.43 -23.80 -9.71
C SER A 261 -11.96 -25.22 -9.77
N GLY A 262 -11.78 -25.97 -8.69
CA GLY A 262 -12.36 -27.30 -8.51
C GLY A 262 -12.73 -27.50 -7.05
N ASP A 263 -13.73 -28.35 -6.80
CA ASP A 263 -14.04 -28.75 -5.43
C ASP A 263 -12.96 -29.71 -4.94
N SER A 264 -12.05 -29.20 -4.11
CA SER A 264 -10.96 -29.97 -3.52
C SER A 264 -11.44 -31.21 -2.76
N GLN A 265 -12.68 -31.26 -2.26
CA GLN A 265 -13.16 -32.47 -1.59
C GLN A 265 -13.46 -33.61 -2.57
N THR A 266 -13.80 -33.28 -3.81
CA THR A 266 -14.19 -34.24 -4.84
C THR A 266 -13.01 -34.69 -5.71
N LEU A 267 -11.91 -33.93 -5.73
CA LEU A 267 -10.76 -34.24 -6.59
C LEU A 267 -10.08 -35.59 -6.31
N ASP A 268 -10.23 -36.12 -5.10
CA ASP A 268 -9.65 -37.43 -4.70
C ASP A 268 -10.60 -38.59 -5.01
N GLN A 269 -11.88 -38.29 -5.27
CA GLN A 269 -12.84 -39.31 -5.66
C GLN A 269 -12.63 -39.64 -7.13
N LEU A 270 -12.45 -40.93 -7.43
CA LEU A 270 -12.29 -41.41 -8.80
C LEU A 270 -13.41 -40.88 -9.71
N ASP A 271 -14.62 -40.73 -9.18
CA ASP A 271 -15.81 -40.29 -9.91
C ASP A 271 -15.82 -38.82 -10.30
N SER A 272 -14.98 -37.98 -9.70
CA SER A 272 -14.82 -36.54 -10.00
C SER A 272 -13.38 -36.18 -10.32
N PHE A 273 -12.52 -37.19 -10.52
CA PHE A 273 -11.12 -37.00 -10.83
C PHE A 273 -10.96 -36.16 -12.10
N GLY A 274 -10.42 -34.97 -11.91
CA GLY A 274 -10.14 -34.03 -12.98
C GLY A 274 -11.34 -33.21 -13.45
N ASP A 275 -12.50 -33.25 -12.80
CA ASP A 275 -13.54 -32.24 -13.03
C ASP A 275 -13.08 -30.91 -12.44
N MET A 276 -12.71 -29.98 -13.33
CA MET A 276 -12.26 -28.65 -12.95
C MET A 276 -12.80 -27.65 -13.96
N ASN A 277 -13.15 -26.47 -13.48
CA ASN A 277 -13.36 -25.32 -14.33
C ASN A 277 -12.09 -24.47 -14.31
N ALA A 278 -11.77 -23.84 -15.42
CA ALA A 278 -10.73 -22.85 -15.48
C ALA A 278 -11.29 -21.54 -15.98
N THR A 279 -10.81 -20.44 -15.42
CA THR A 279 -11.01 -19.11 -15.98
C THR A 279 -9.69 -18.67 -16.57
N LEU A 280 -9.67 -18.47 -17.88
CA LEU A 280 -8.55 -17.90 -18.61
C LEU A 280 -8.77 -16.39 -18.71
N THR A 281 -7.90 -15.60 -18.10
CA THR A 281 -7.93 -14.14 -18.19
C THR A 281 -6.75 -13.66 -19.01
N ARG A 282 -7.03 -13.12 -20.19
CA ARG A 282 -6.02 -12.49 -21.05
C ARG A 282 -6.03 -11.00 -20.76
N CYS A 283 -4.97 -10.50 -20.13
CA CYS A 283 -4.80 -9.08 -19.84
C CYS A 283 -3.72 -8.48 -20.73
N ARG A 284 -4.00 -7.30 -21.29
CA ARG A 284 -3.00 -6.46 -21.93
C ARG A 284 -2.91 -5.12 -21.23
N LEU A 285 -1.72 -4.68 -20.87
CA LEU A 285 -1.49 -3.29 -20.44
C LEU A 285 -1.14 -2.48 -21.68
N SER A 286 -1.94 -1.45 -21.94
CA SER A 286 -1.74 -0.52 -23.04
C SER A 286 -1.77 0.90 -22.52
N ILE A 287 -1.06 1.79 -23.22
CA ILE A 287 -1.14 3.21 -22.93
C ILE A 287 -2.52 3.73 -23.33
N CYS A 288 -3.13 4.50 -22.45
CA CYS A 288 -4.43 5.10 -22.65
C CYS A 288 -4.41 6.58 -22.22
N ALA A 289 -5.44 7.32 -22.62
CA ALA A 289 -5.72 8.63 -22.04
C ALA A 289 -6.84 8.48 -21.01
N ARG A 290 -6.63 9.04 -19.81
CA ARG A 290 -7.64 9.08 -18.74
C ARG A 290 -8.06 10.52 -18.51
N ARG A 291 -9.37 10.76 -18.49
CA ARG A 291 -9.95 12.01 -18.00
C ARG A 291 -10.30 11.86 -16.53
N TYR A 292 -9.82 12.81 -15.73
CA TYR A 292 -10.08 12.93 -14.30
C TYR A 292 -11.01 14.11 -14.08
N GLN A 293 -12.15 13.88 -13.43
CA GLN A 293 -13.13 14.92 -13.12
C GLN A 293 -13.41 15.02 -11.63
N ASN A 294 -13.70 16.22 -11.14
CA ASN A 294 -13.98 16.48 -9.71
C ASN A 294 -12.86 15.99 -8.77
N VAL A 295 -11.61 16.18 -9.18
CA VAL A 295 -10.45 15.71 -8.41
C VAL A 295 -10.25 16.59 -7.18
N THR A 296 -10.31 15.97 -6.01
CA THR A 296 -9.98 16.62 -4.74
C THR A 296 -8.70 16.01 -4.18
N ILE A 297 -7.76 16.85 -3.79
CA ILE A 297 -6.51 16.44 -3.16
C ILE A 297 -6.59 16.83 -1.70
N SER A 298 -6.34 15.87 -0.82
CA SER A 298 -6.28 16.07 0.63
C SER A 298 -4.98 15.48 1.18
N PRO A 299 -4.62 15.75 2.45
CA PRO A 299 -3.52 15.05 3.12
C PRO A 299 -3.67 13.52 3.12
N ALA A 300 -4.89 13.00 2.98
CA ALA A 300 -5.19 11.58 2.88
C ALA A 300 -5.07 11.01 1.45
N GLY A 301 -4.62 11.82 0.48
CA GLY A 301 -4.50 11.44 -0.92
C GLY A 301 -5.53 12.12 -1.83
N MET A 302 -5.48 11.73 -3.10
CA MET A 302 -6.45 12.12 -4.12
C MET A 302 -7.77 11.35 -3.92
N ARG A 303 -8.91 12.06 -3.93
CA ARG A 303 -10.26 11.52 -3.75
C ARG A 303 -11.23 12.10 -4.79
N GLY A 304 -12.33 11.38 -5.04
CA GLY A 304 -13.49 11.89 -5.77
C GLY A 304 -13.33 12.02 -7.28
N ALA A 305 -12.19 11.59 -7.83
CA ALA A 305 -11.96 11.63 -9.26
C ALA A 305 -12.90 10.64 -9.98
N ARG A 306 -13.86 11.13 -10.76
CA ARG A 306 -14.49 10.28 -11.78
C ARG A 306 -13.44 10.08 -12.87
N VAL A 307 -12.94 8.85 -12.98
CA VAL A 307 -11.97 8.48 -14.01
C VAL A 307 -12.75 7.89 -15.18
N THR A 308 -12.52 8.43 -16.36
CA THR A 308 -13.07 7.91 -17.61
C THR A 308 -11.93 7.61 -18.57
N ASP A 309 -11.84 6.36 -19.01
CA ASP A 309 -10.88 5.95 -20.03
C ASP A 309 -11.38 6.47 -21.39
N LEU A 310 -10.53 7.22 -22.09
CA LEU A 310 -10.84 7.78 -23.40
C LEU A 310 -10.36 6.81 -24.49
N PRO A 311 -11.16 6.61 -25.56
CA PRO A 311 -10.79 5.74 -26.66
C PRO A 311 -9.55 6.30 -27.35
N TRP A 312 -8.57 5.43 -27.58
CA TRP A 312 -7.31 5.81 -28.18
C TRP A 312 -7.45 5.99 -29.70
N ILE A 313 -7.12 7.18 -30.20
CA ILE A 313 -6.99 7.42 -31.64
C ILE A 313 -5.49 7.40 -31.95
N LEU A 314 -5.02 6.29 -32.54
CA LEU A 314 -3.67 6.24 -33.12
C LEU A 314 -3.62 7.25 -34.27
N ALA A 315 -2.94 8.38 -34.06
CA ALA A 315 -2.57 9.21 -35.20
C ALA A 315 -1.65 8.37 -36.09
N ALA A 316 -1.97 8.25 -37.37
CA ALA A 316 -1.13 7.55 -38.34
C ALA A 316 0.32 8.07 -38.18
N PRO A 317 1.31 7.18 -38.07
CA PRO A 317 2.69 7.62 -37.96
C PRO A 317 3.00 8.51 -39.15
N ASN A 318 3.47 9.75 -38.90
CA ASN A 318 3.98 10.59 -39.97
C ASN A 318 5.30 9.95 -40.42
N VAL A 319 5.21 9.07 -41.42
CA VAL A 319 6.32 8.26 -41.92
C VAL A 319 7.25 9.11 -42.78
N SER A 320 7.86 10.15 -42.21
CA SER A 320 8.92 10.91 -42.86
C SER A 320 10.28 10.41 -42.39
N SER A 321 10.80 9.44 -43.14
CA SER A 321 12.21 9.05 -43.32
C SER A 321 13.08 8.67 -42.09
N LEU A 322 13.44 7.37 -42.07
CA LEU A 322 14.75 6.80 -41.73
C LEU A 322 15.27 6.81 -40.29
N ALA A 323 14.57 7.36 -39.30
CA ALA A 323 14.94 7.20 -37.89
C ALA A 323 13.84 6.48 -37.10
N ILE A 324 14.22 5.34 -36.50
CA ILE A 324 13.42 4.20 -36.03
C ILE A 324 12.65 4.46 -34.71
N SER A 325 12.31 5.71 -34.36
CA SER A 325 11.42 5.96 -33.21
C SER A 325 10.00 6.20 -33.69
N GLN A 326 9.15 5.19 -33.56
CA GLN A 326 7.71 5.36 -33.73
C GLN A 326 7.20 6.24 -32.58
N ILE A 327 6.96 7.52 -32.89
CA ILE A 327 6.30 8.44 -31.96
C ILE A 327 4.81 8.23 -32.11
N TYR A 328 4.20 7.68 -31.07
CA TYR A 328 2.76 7.55 -30.99
C TYR A 328 2.20 8.88 -30.53
N SER A 329 1.17 9.38 -31.22
CA SER A 329 0.36 10.46 -30.70
C SER A 329 -1.08 10.04 -30.50
N ALA A 330 -1.58 10.21 -29.28
CA ALA A 330 -3.01 10.18 -29.00
C ALA A 330 -3.57 11.57 -29.05
N ARG A 331 -4.79 11.68 -29.55
CA ARG A 331 -5.61 12.88 -29.42
C ARG A 331 -6.79 12.57 -28.50
N ASP A 332 -6.98 13.36 -27.45
CA ASP A 332 -8.22 13.31 -26.67
C ASP A 332 -9.34 14.13 -27.34
N ASP A 333 -10.55 14.04 -26.84
CA ASP A 333 -11.71 14.82 -27.30
C ASP A 333 -11.54 16.34 -27.11
N THR A 334 -10.59 16.76 -26.27
CA THR A 334 -10.16 18.16 -26.11
C THR A 334 -8.97 18.54 -27.00
N ASN A 335 -8.62 17.71 -27.98
CA ASN A 335 -7.54 17.92 -28.94
C ASN A 335 -6.12 17.99 -28.31
N ASN A 336 -5.94 17.51 -27.08
CA ASN A 336 -4.61 17.36 -26.48
C ASN A 336 -3.87 16.21 -27.14
N THR A 337 -2.62 16.45 -27.52
CA THR A 337 -1.76 15.42 -28.11
C THR A 337 -0.75 14.90 -27.11
N TYR A 338 -0.82 13.62 -26.75
CA TYR A 338 0.19 12.95 -25.93
C TYR A 338 1.19 12.25 -26.82
N ARG A 339 2.48 12.44 -26.58
CA ARG A 339 3.54 11.76 -27.33
C ARG A 339 4.22 10.74 -26.43
N PHE A 340 4.37 9.52 -26.90
CA PHE A 340 5.22 8.54 -26.26
C PHE A 340 6.10 7.84 -27.30
N ASP A 341 7.29 7.44 -26.85
CA ASP A 341 8.24 6.66 -27.64
C ASP A 341 8.20 5.21 -27.15
N GLN A 342 8.17 4.28 -28.10
CA GLN A 342 8.14 2.84 -27.88
C GLN A 342 9.25 2.35 -26.94
N LYS A 343 10.43 3.00 -26.97
CA LYS A 343 11.54 2.70 -26.07
C LYS A 343 11.17 2.83 -24.59
N HIS A 344 10.19 3.66 -24.25
CA HIS A 344 9.72 3.82 -22.87
C HIS A 344 8.76 2.70 -22.47
N ILE A 345 7.91 2.22 -23.39
CA ILE A 345 7.04 1.06 -23.15
C ILE A 345 7.89 -0.18 -22.87
N SER A 346 8.93 -0.42 -23.67
CA SER A 346 9.81 -1.57 -23.46
C SER A 346 10.53 -1.51 -22.11
N LYS A 347 10.90 -0.31 -21.62
CA LYS A 347 11.43 -0.11 -20.26
C LYS A 347 10.40 -0.40 -19.16
N PHE A 348 9.13 -0.04 -19.34
CA PHE A 348 8.07 -0.43 -18.41
C PHE A 348 7.89 -1.95 -18.40
N GLY A 349 7.95 -2.57 -19.59
CA GLY A 349 7.92 -4.02 -19.73
C GLY A 349 9.08 -4.72 -19.03
N SER A 350 10.31 -4.23 -19.22
CA SER A 350 11.49 -4.79 -18.54
C SER A 350 11.40 -4.60 -17.03
N LEU A 351 10.94 -3.44 -16.55
CA LEU A 351 10.74 -3.20 -15.12
C LEU A 351 9.70 -4.16 -14.52
N LEU A 352 8.58 -4.40 -15.22
CA LEU A 352 7.57 -5.37 -14.79
C LEU A 352 8.17 -6.78 -14.75
N TYR A 353 8.90 -7.14 -15.80
CA TYR A 353 9.57 -8.43 -15.94
C TYR A 353 10.58 -8.67 -14.81
N ASP A 354 11.53 -7.75 -14.62
CA ASP A 354 12.54 -7.83 -13.57
C ASP A 354 11.90 -7.94 -12.19
N THR A 355 10.86 -7.13 -11.94
CA THR A 355 10.15 -7.13 -10.66
C THR A 355 9.43 -8.46 -10.44
N ALA A 356 8.74 -8.96 -11.46
CA ALA A 356 8.02 -10.23 -11.38
C ALA A 356 8.95 -11.44 -11.23
N GLU A 357 10.16 -11.38 -11.77
CA GLU A 357 11.17 -12.44 -11.62
C GLU A 357 11.75 -12.46 -10.20
N THR A 358 11.63 -11.37 -9.42
CA THR A 358 12.14 -11.37 -8.04
C THR A 358 11.41 -12.40 -7.17
N ARG A 359 12.18 -13.13 -6.36
CA ARG A 359 11.64 -14.09 -5.38
C ARG A 359 10.64 -13.46 -4.40
N ASN A 360 10.84 -12.18 -4.06
CA ASN A 360 9.95 -11.45 -3.17
C ASN A 360 8.58 -11.20 -3.79
N PHE A 361 8.54 -10.78 -5.05
CA PHE A 361 7.28 -10.60 -5.77
C PHE A 361 6.51 -11.91 -5.84
N GLN A 362 7.20 -12.99 -6.21
CA GLN A 362 6.62 -14.33 -6.27
C GLN A 362 6.08 -14.79 -4.91
N TYR A 363 6.86 -14.60 -3.84
CA TYR A 363 6.42 -14.93 -2.48
C TYR A 363 5.18 -14.14 -2.06
N LEU A 364 5.15 -12.83 -2.33
CA LEU A 364 4.03 -11.95 -1.95
C LEU A 364 2.77 -12.28 -2.75
N LEU A 365 2.92 -12.52 -4.05
CA LEU A 365 1.82 -12.93 -4.92
C LEU A 365 1.22 -14.23 -4.41
N ASN A 366 2.04 -15.24 -4.08
CA ASN A 366 1.58 -16.53 -3.56
C ASN A 366 0.95 -16.43 -2.16
N LYS A 367 1.53 -15.64 -1.26
CA LYS A 367 1.07 -15.54 0.13
C LYS A 367 -0.24 -14.77 0.28
N ASN A 368 -0.42 -13.70 -0.49
CA ASN A 368 -1.62 -12.86 -0.41
C ASN A 368 -2.71 -13.29 -1.42
N ASN A 369 -2.44 -14.34 -2.20
CA ASN A 369 -3.36 -14.92 -3.17
C ASN A 369 -4.58 -15.72 -2.66
N PRO A 370 -4.76 -16.13 -1.38
CA PRO A 370 -5.77 -17.15 -1.08
C PRO A 370 -7.22 -16.66 -1.19
N SER A 371 -7.48 -15.37 -1.42
CA SER A 371 -8.84 -14.83 -1.61
C SER A 371 -9.03 -14.05 -2.91
N SER A 372 -7.97 -13.41 -3.43
CA SER A 372 -8.01 -12.50 -4.60
C SER A 372 -7.47 -13.12 -5.89
N SER A 373 -6.87 -14.32 -5.85
CA SER A 373 -6.29 -15.06 -7.01
C SER A 373 -7.22 -15.28 -8.21
N ALA A 374 -8.53 -15.10 -8.04
CA ALA A 374 -9.48 -15.19 -9.15
C ALA A 374 -9.60 -13.89 -9.94
N ASP A 375 -9.17 -12.76 -9.39
CA ASP A 375 -9.38 -11.45 -10.01
C ASP A 375 -8.06 -10.90 -10.57
N TRP A 376 -7.51 -11.61 -11.56
CA TRP A 376 -6.37 -11.13 -12.34
C TRP A 376 -6.65 -9.75 -12.93
N MET A 377 -7.90 -9.48 -13.32
CA MET A 377 -8.32 -8.16 -13.79
C MET A 377 -8.03 -7.08 -12.75
N HIS A 378 -8.38 -7.30 -11.48
CA HIS A 378 -8.04 -6.37 -10.40
C HIS A 378 -6.52 -6.23 -10.20
N PHE A 379 -5.76 -7.33 -10.23
CA PHE A 379 -4.29 -7.25 -10.15
C PHE A 379 -3.70 -6.39 -11.28
N PHE A 380 -4.13 -6.58 -12.53
CA PHE A 380 -3.68 -5.77 -13.66
C PHE A 380 -4.15 -4.31 -13.56
N GLN A 381 -5.30 -4.02 -12.92
CA GLN A 381 -5.69 -2.65 -12.57
C GLN A 381 -4.69 -2.02 -11.59
N LEU A 382 -4.29 -2.74 -10.54
CA LEU A 382 -3.30 -2.23 -9.60
C LEU A 382 -1.94 -1.98 -10.28
N VAL A 383 -1.48 -2.89 -11.14
CA VAL A 383 -0.24 -2.71 -11.93
C VAL A 383 -0.36 -1.50 -12.85
N ALA A 384 -1.49 -1.35 -13.55
CA ALA A 384 -1.75 -0.22 -14.43
C ALA A 384 -1.78 1.11 -13.66
N ASP A 385 -2.33 1.13 -12.45
CA ASP A 385 -2.35 2.31 -11.60
C ASP A 385 -0.93 2.65 -11.10
N VAL A 386 -0.10 1.66 -10.76
CA VAL A 386 1.32 1.88 -10.42
C VAL A 386 2.06 2.52 -11.59
N PHE A 387 1.91 2.02 -12.81
CA PHE A 387 2.56 2.63 -13.98
C PHE A 387 2.00 3.99 -14.33
N THR A 388 0.69 4.19 -14.20
CA THR A 388 0.05 5.52 -14.37
C THR A 388 0.64 6.53 -13.38
N GLN A 389 0.80 6.13 -12.12
CA GLN A 389 1.45 6.95 -11.12
C GLN A 389 2.91 7.24 -11.48
N THR A 390 3.67 6.25 -11.96
CA THR A 390 5.04 6.47 -12.43
C THR A 390 5.11 7.47 -13.59
N ILE A 391 4.17 7.40 -14.54
CA ILE A 391 4.04 8.37 -15.64
C ILE A 391 3.75 9.78 -15.11
N LEU A 392 2.88 9.90 -14.10
CA LEU A 392 2.48 11.15 -13.46
C LEU A 392 3.49 11.69 -12.42
N SER A 393 4.57 10.96 -12.18
CA SER A 393 5.55 11.29 -11.16
C SER A 393 6.33 12.57 -11.51
N PRO A 394 6.72 13.41 -10.54
CA PRO A 394 7.59 14.58 -10.77
C PRO A 394 9.01 14.16 -11.20
N TYR A 395 9.36 12.89 -11.03
CA TYR A 395 10.61 12.33 -11.58
C TYR A 395 10.56 12.16 -13.09
N ASN A 396 9.37 12.20 -13.70
CA ASN A 396 9.22 12.25 -15.14
C ASN A 396 9.48 13.70 -15.61
N PRO A 397 10.55 13.96 -16.39
CA PRO A 397 10.89 15.31 -16.83
C PRO A 397 9.84 15.95 -17.75
N ASP A 398 9.00 15.13 -18.40
CA ASP A 398 7.91 15.59 -19.26
C ASP A 398 6.60 15.82 -18.48
N ALA A 399 6.56 15.51 -17.18
CA ALA A 399 5.41 15.78 -16.34
C ALA A 399 5.22 17.30 -16.17
N LYS A 400 4.00 17.77 -16.45
CA LYS A 400 3.65 19.18 -16.29
C LYS A 400 3.05 19.42 -14.91
N HIS A 401 3.51 20.48 -14.24
CA HIS A 401 2.86 20.95 -13.03
C HIS A 401 1.46 21.47 -13.35
N MET A 402 0.50 21.05 -12.55
CA MET A 402 -0.87 21.51 -12.61
C MET A 402 -1.14 22.44 -11.43
N ILE A 403 -1.79 23.58 -11.71
CA ILE A 403 -2.21 24.53 -10.68
C ILE A 403 -3.64 24.17 -10.28
N ALA A 404 -3.89 24.10 -8.98
CA ALA A 404 -5.17 23.77 -8.39
C ALA A 404 -5.61 24.87 -7.42
N GLU A 405 -6.92 24.99 -7.20
CA GLU A 405 -7.47 25.92 -6.21
C GLU A 405 -7.42 25.29 -4.82
N ALA A 406 -6.78 25.97 -3.87
CA ALA A 406 -6.64 25.52 -2.49
C ALA A 406 -7.77 26.09 -1.61
N TYR A 407 -8.50 25.21 -0.92
CA TYR A 407 -9.62 25.52 -0.03
C TYR A 407 -9.18 25.33 1.42
N GLY A 408 -9.07 26.46 2.13
CA GLY A 408 -8.75 26.50 3.55
C GLY A 408 -9.98 26.82 4.42
N PRO A 409 -9.97 26.45 5.71
CA PRO A 409 -11.00 26.90 6.64
C PRO A 409 -10.90 28.42 6.82
N VAL A 410 -11.98 29.14 6.50
CA VAL A 410 -12.12 30.56 6.80
C VAL A 410 -12.75 30.69 8.18
N ILE A 411 -12.03 31.31 9.12
CA ILE A 411 -12.54 31.53 10.48
C ILE A 411 -13.53 32.71 10.43
N PHE A 412 -14.83 32.40 10.43
CA PHE A 412 -15.87 33.40 10.60
C PHE A 412 -16.02 33.76 12.08
N VAL A 413 -15.40 34.86 12.50
CA VAL A 413 -15.59 35.40 13.85
C VAL A 413 -16.91 36.15 13.93
N ARG A 414 -17.94 35.51 14.50
CA ARG A 414 -19.21 36.20 14.80
C ARG A 414 -19.04 37.08 16.04
N VAL A 415 -18.70 38.35 15.84
CA VAL A 415 -18.64 39.33 16.93
C VAL A 415 -20.04 39.54 17.49
N ARG A 416 -20.25 39.14 18.75
CA ARG A 416 -21.48 39.39 19.48
C ARG A 416 -21.35 40.73 20.22
N TRP A 417 -21.71 41.83 19.57
CA TRP A 417 -21.64 43.19 20.12
C TRP A 417 -22.38 43.38 21.46
N VAL A 418 -23.35 42.51 21.77
CA VAL A 418 -24.04 42.48 23.07
C VAL A 418 -23.06 42.33 24.25
N TRP A 419 -21.97 41.58 24.07
CA TRP A 419 -20.97 41.40 25.11
C TRP A 419 -20.10 42.65 25.32
N SER A 420 -20.06 43.59 24.36
CA SER A 420 -19.39 44.88 24.51
C SER A 420 -20.13 45.83 25.45
N ILE A 421 -21.41 45.57 25.75
CA ILE A 421 -22.20 46.39 26.69
C ILE A 421 -21.62 46.28 28.11
N PHE A 422 -21.19 45.09 28.53
CA PHE A 422 -20.66 44.87 29.89
C PHE A 422 -19.39 45.70 30.19
N PRO A 423 -18.30 45.64 29.40
CA PRO A 423 -17.12 46.47 29.65
C PRO A 423 -17.43 47.96 29.51
N LEU A 424 -18.31 48.36 28.59
CA LEU A 424 -18.72 49.76 28.45
C LEU A 424 -19.48 50.26 29.69
N ALA A 425 -20.42 49.45 30.20
CA ALA A 425 -21.16 49.75 31.42
C ALA A 425 -20.23 49.82 32.65
N LEU A 426 -19.23 48.95 32.72
CA LEU A 426 -18.24 48.95 33.80
C LEU A 426 -17.39 50.21 33.77
N VAL A 427 -16.91 50.63 32.60
CA VAL A 427 -16.17 51.90 32.44
C VAL A 427 -17.05 53.09 32.82
N LEU A 428 -18.30 53.14 32.34
CA LEU A 428 -19.23 54.21 32.70
C LEU A 428 -19.52 54.25 34.21
N ALA A 429 -19.76 53.10 34.83
CA ALA A 429 -19.97 53.01 36.28
C ALA A 429 -18.73 53.46 37.07
N ALA A 430 -17.53 53.07 36.63
CA ALA A 430 -16.28 53.51 37.24
C ALA A 430 -16.05 55.02 37.09
N SER A 431 -16.33 55.59 35.90
CA SER A 431 -16.27 57.03 35.66
C SER A 431 -17.28 57.79 36.53
N VAL A 432 -18.52 57.31 36.64
CA VAL A 432 -19.55 57.90 37.52
C VAL A 432 -19.11 57.85 38.97
N LEU A 433 -18.59 56.71 39.43
CA LEU A 433 -18.08 56.56 40.80
C LEU A 433 -16.90 57.51 41.06
N LEU A 434 -16.00 57.68 40.09
CA LEU A 434 -14.90 58.64 40.18
C LEU A 434 -15.42 60.09 40.26
N CYS A 435 -16.37 60.48 39.41
CA CYS A 435 -16.97 61.81 39.46
C CYS A 435 -17.70 62.06 40.79
N LEU A 436 -18.45 61.08 41.29
CA LEU A 436 -19.16 61.16 42.57
C LEU A 436 -18.18 61.24 43.75
N THR A 437 -17.09 60.46 43.71
CA THR A 437 -16.04 60.54 44.74
C THR A 437 -15.34 61.89 44.71
N MET A 438 -14.97 62.42 43.54
CA MET A 438 -14.42 63.78 43.41
C MET A 438 -15.41 64.84 43.93
N TYR A 439 -16.68 64.77 43.53
CA TYR A 439 -17.72 65.70 43.97
C TYR A 439 -17.93 65.68 45.49
N ARG A 440 -18.09 64.48 46.07
CA ARG A 440 -18.26 64.30 47.51
C ARG A 440 -16.99 64.64 48.29
N SER A 441 -15.83 64.42 47.71
CA SER A 441 -14.57 64.75 48.36
C SER A 441 -14.27 66.25 48.30
N ARG A 442 -14.79 66.99 47.31
CA ARG A 442 -14.68 68.46 47.23
C ARG A 442 -15.36 69.17 48.41
N SER A 443 -16.38 68.57 49.02
CA SER A 443 -17.10 69.14 50.16
C SER A 443 -16.52 68.76 51.52
N LYS A 444 -15.57 67.83 51.59
CA LYS A 444 -14.87 67.48 52.83
C LYS A 444 -13.50 68.13 52.82
N ALA A 445 -13.17 68.90 53.86
CA ALA A 445 -11.80 69.35 54.07
C ALA A 445 -10.92 68.09 54.18
N TYR A 446 -10.01 67.91 53.22
CA TYR A 446 -9.08 66.77 53.23
C TYR A 446 -8.24 66.87 54.51
N LEU A 447 -8.59 66.04 55.49
CA LEU A 447 -7.91 65.94 56.76
C LEU A 447 -6.52 65.30 56.53
N TYR A 448 -5.53 66.15 56.33
CA TYR A 448 -4.16 66.09 56.87
C TYR A 448 -3.39 64.77 56.90
N LYS A 449 -3.68 63.75 56.10
CA LYS A 449 -2.88 62.51 56.16
C LYS A 449 -1.40 62.67 55.78
N ASN A 450 -1.02 63.71 55.03
CA ASN A 450 0.37 63.94 54.61
C ASN A 450 0.97 65.27 55.09
N SER A 451 0.30 66.02 55.98
CA SER A 451 0.85 67.29 56.48
C SER A 451 1.55 67.08 57.82
N ILE A 452 2.88 67.12 57.83
CA ILE A 452 3.72 67.16 59.05
C ILE A 452 3.28 68.29 60.00
N LEU A 453 2.67 69.35 59.47
CA LEU A 453 2.15 70.46 60.25
C LEU A 453 1.08 70.00 61.26
N ALA A 454 0.15 69.12 60.88
CA ALA A 454 -0.92 68.68 61.77
C ALA A 454 -0.37 67.92 63.00
N THR A 455 0.70 67.14 62.81
CA THR A 455 1.42 66.51 63.93
C THR A 455 2.17 67.51 64.81
N LEU A 456 2.64 68.64 64.27
CA LEU A 456 3.20 69.72 65.10
C LEU A 456 2.12 70.34 65.99
N PHE A 457 0.99 70.76 65.41
CA PHE A 457 -0.06 71.48 66.15
C PHE A 457 -0.69 70.68 67.29
N HIS A 458 -0.75 69.35 67.21
CA HIS A 458 -1.29 68.50 68.28
C HIS A 458 -0.25 68.07 69.33
N GLY A 459 1.05 68.32 69.13
CA GLY A 459 2.14 67.86 70.00
C GLY A 459 2.90 68.96 70.77
N LEU A 460 2.59 70.23 70.53
CA LEU A 460 3.31 71.37 71.11
C LEU A 460 2.66 71.80 72.44
N GLY A 461 3.43 71.73 73.53
CA GLY A 461 2.95 72.04 74.87
C GLY A 461 3.13 73.51 75.24
N GLY A 462 2.17 74.13 75.92
CA GLY A 462 2.29 75.51 76.42
C GLY A 462 1.81 76.61 75.47
N TRP A 463 1.10 76.25 74.40
CA TRP A 463 0.18 77.17 73.74
C TRP A 463 -1.24 76.84 74.18
N ASP A 464 -2.02 77.87 74.48
CA ASP A 464 -3.40 77.68 74.84
C ASP A 464 -4.24 77.33 73.61
N THR A 465 -5.28 76.53 73.82
CA THR A 465 -6.17 76.05 72.74
C THR A 465 -6.82 77.20 71.96
N TYR A 466 -7.00 78.37 72.58
CA TYR A 466 -7.52 79.57 71.94
C TYR A 466 -6.48 80.31 71.06
N GLU A 467 -5.16 80.14 71.32
CA GLU A 467 -4.11 80.69 70.45
C GLU A 467 -3.90 79.80 69.22
N LEU A 468 -4.04 78.49 69.40
CA LEU A 468 -3.93 77.48 68.33
C LEU A 468 -5.16 77.45 67.41
N LEU A 469 -6.33 77.75 67.96
CA LEU A 469 -7.60 77.79 67.26
C LEU A 469 -8.21 79.19 67.43
N PRO A 470 -7.76 80.20 66.66
CA PRO A 470 -8.39 81.51 66.71
C PRO A 470 -9.89 81.32 66.43
N ASP A 471 -10.73 81.88 67.29
CA ASP A 471 -12.20 81.77 67.29
C ASP A 471 -12.79 82.11 65.91
N LYS A 472 -12.80 81.13 65.01
CA LYS A 472 -13.30 81.24 63.65
C LYS A 472 -14.56 80.41 63.57
N THR A 473 -15.67 81.13 63.62
CA THR A 473 -17.03 80.69 63.27
C THR A 473 -17.16 80.15 61.83
N SER A 474 -16.10 80.21 61.00
CA SER A 474 -16.05 79.54 59.70
C SER A 474 -15.28 78.22 59.80
N GLY A 475 -16.01 77.10 59.86
CA GLY A 475 -15.48 75.73 60.07
C GLY A 475 -14.61 75.14 58.94
N ARG A 476 -13.66 75.90 58.39
CA ARG A 476 -12.72 75.44 57.38
C ARG A 476 -11.33 75.99 57.66
N GLU A 477 -10.48 75.16 58.25
CA GLU A 477 -9.05 75.42 58.42
C GLU A 477 -8.31 75.02 57.15
N THR A 478 -7.74 76.00 56.44
CA THR A 478 -6.94 75.76 55.24
C THR A 478 -5.47 75.58 55.60
N TYR A 479 -4.70 74.84 54.80
CA TYR A 479 -3.24 74.70 54.99
C TYR A 479 -2.54 76.07 55.06
N ALA A 480 -3.01 77.04 54.28
CA ALA A 480 -2.50 78.40 54.31
C ALA A 480 -2.69 79.06 55.68
N ASP A 481 -3.86 78.87 56.33
CA ASP A 481 -4.12 79.41 57.67
C ASP A 481 -3.18 78.79 58.70
N MET A 482 -3.01 77.47 58.68
CA MET A 482 -2.10 76.79 59.60
C MET A 482 -0.63 77.13 59.36
N MET A 483 -0.22 77.31 58.10
CA MET A 483 1.13 77.75 57.79
C MET A 483 1.37 79.18 58.26
N ASP A 484 0.36 80.06 58.17
CA ASP A 484 0.47 81.43 58.65
C ASP A 484 0.57 81.50 60.17
N ILE A 485 -0.20 80.66 60.88
CA ILE A 485 -0.07 80.50 62.33
C ILE A 485 1.31 79.93 62.70
N ALA A 486 1.78 78.91 61.97
CA ALA A 486 3.06 78.25 62.23
C ALA A 486 4.27 79.18 62.05
N LYS A 487 4.21 80.16 61.15
CA LYS A 487 5.29 81.16 60.98
C LYS A 487 5.58 81.93 62.27
N GLY A 488 4.58 82.12 63.12
CA GLY A 488 4.70 82.82 64.40
C GLY A 488 5.09 81.91 65.58
N MET A 489 5.19 80.60 65.36
CA MET A 489 5.41 79.63 66.42
C MET A 489 6.90 79.31 66.58
N MET A 490 7.48 79.77 67.68
CA MET A 490 8.81 79.36 68.14
C MET A 490 8.68 78.41 69.32
N ALA A 491 9.35 77.27 69.23
CA ALA A 491 9.32 76.25 70.27
C ALA A 491 10.73 75.79 70.59
N SER A 492 11.02 75.67 71.89
CA SER A 492 12.28 75.18 72.43
C SER A 492 12.03 73.88 73.19
N LEU A 493 12.98 72.94 73.09
CA LEU A 493 12.87 71.65 73.75
C LEU A 493 13.21 71.80 75.25
N LYS A 494 12.19 71.75 76.10
CA LYS A 494 12.33 71.90 77.55
C LYS A 494 11.82 70.64 78.25
N LYS A 495 12.45 70.24 79.36
CA LYS A 495 11.91 69.14 80.19
C LYS A 495 10.57 69.57 80.78
N ASP A 496 9.57 68.69 80.73
CA ASP A 496 8.31 68.89 81.40
C ASP A 496 8.42 68.57 82.90
N GLY A 497 7.32 68.74 83.64
CA GLY A 497 7.29 68.49 85.09
C GLY A 497 7.57 67.03 85.46
N GLU A 498 7.52 66.10 84.50
CA GLU A 498 7.79 64.67 84.67
C GLU A 498 9.19 64.29 84.16
N GLY A 499 9.98 65.26 83.67
CA GLY A 499 11.35 65.06 83.20
C GLY A 499 11.48 64.65 81.73
N TYR A 500 10.37 64.52 80.99
CA TYR A 500 10.39 64.23 79.56
C TYR A 500 10.65 65.49 78.74
N LEU A 501 11.45 65.38 77.69
CA LEU A 501 11.68 66.50 76.77
C LEU A 501 10.45 66.71 75.89
N LYS A 502 9.80 67.88 76.02
CA LYS A 502 8.69 68.30 75.16
C LYS A 502 9.02 69.64 74.53
N LEU A 503 8.56 69.86 73.29
CA LEU A 503 8.66 71.16 72.65
C LEU A 503 7.67 72.09 73.35
N LYS A 504 8.18 73.12 74.03
CA LYS A 504 7.41 74.17 74.69
C LYS A 504 7.64 75.50 74.01
N ARG A 505 6.68 76.43 74.12
CA ARG A 505 6.84 77.82 73.65
C ARG A 505 8.19 78.38 74.14
N GLU A 506 8.95 78.93 73.20
CA GLU A 506 10.27 79.52 73.50
C GLU A 506 10.14 80.67 74.50
#